data_AF-A0A7C6MTV3-F1
#
_entry.id   AF-A0A7C6MTV3-F1
#
_cell.length_a   1.000
_cell.length_b   1.000
_cell.length_c   1.000
_cell.angle_alpha   90.00
_cell.angle_beta   90.00
_cell.angle_gamma   90.00
#
_symmetry.space_group_name_H-M   'P 1'
#
loop_
_entity.id
_entity.type
_entity.pdbx_description
1 polymer ?
#
loop_
_entity_poly.entity_id
_entity_poly.type
_entity_poly.pdbx_seq_one_letter_code
_entity_poly.pdbx_strand_id
1 'polypeptide(L)'
;MKANSILISVILVLAFGSVVLADSIDVSTSFHEHHILEVELTPDPSSDVVFILNYGAKTKSTILDGEEELVSLGDFQVVEGHKNSVLLALGLKTTIVTPWVGVAKQANQIIRYEMERKESNLVRKESDLSTTKTAPAFGVNIKREMGSIIILGTIAKVPQGILANTKVKYSFSNLGTIHLGYSFDSQMGHGIIGGLGLSY
;
A
#
# COMPACT_ATOMS: atom_id res chain seq x y z
N MET A 1 -2.04 -18.05 10.92
CA MET A 1 -2.10 -16.95 9.92
C MET A 1 -1.23 -15.72 10.26
N LYS A 2 -0.83 -15.46 11.52
CA LYS A 2 0.05 -14.32 11.88
C LYS A 2 1.54 -14.45 11.48
N ALA A 3 2.03 -15.67 11.24
CA ALA A 3 3.45 -15.91 10.95
C ALA A 3 3.86 -15.50 9.52
N ASN A 4 2.92 -15.55 8.56
CA ASN A 4 3.24 -15.29 7.15
C ASN A 4 3.48 -13.81 6.85
N SER A 5 2.79 -12.89 7.53
CA SER A 5 2.97 -11.44 7.33
C SER A 5 4.29 -10.93 7.90
N ILE A 6 4.74 -11.47 9.04
CA ILE A 6 6.05 -11.15 9.63
C ILE A 6 7.17 -11.69 8.75
N LEU A 7 7.05 -12.94 8.28
CA LEU A 7 8.04 -13.57 7.41
C LEU A 7 8.21 -12.80 6.09
N ILE A 8 7.10 -12.41 5.45
CA ILE A 8 7.12 -11.59 4.23
C ILE A 8 7.77 -10.23 4.50
N SER A 9 7.45 -9.60 5.63
CA SER A 9 8.05 -8.31 5.99
C SER A 9 9.55 -8.43 6.22
N VAL A 10 10.01 -9.49 6.89
CA VAL A 10 11.43 -9.79 7.09
C VAL A 10 12.13 -10.10 5.77
N ILE A 11 11.52 -10.88 4.88
CA ILE A 11 12.08 -11.19 3.55
C ILE A 11 12.18 -9.94 2.69
N LEU A 12 11.17 -9.05 2.71
CA LEU A 12 11.23 -7.77 1.99
C LEU A 12 12.32 -6.86 2.58
N VAL A 13 12.39 -6.72 3.90
CA VAL A 13 13.43 -5.92 4.56
C VAL A 13 14.82 -6.46 4.24
N LEU A 14 15.02 -7.79 4.21
CA LEU A 14 16.30 -8.41 3.85
C LEU A 14 16.63 -8.27 2.35
N ALA A 15 15.65 -8.44 1.48
CA ALA A 15 15.83 -8.32 0.03
C ALA A 15 16.17 -6.87 -0.38
N PHE A 16 15.47 -5.89 0.19
CA PHE A 16 15.69 -4.46 -0.10
C PHE A 16 16.77 -3.81 0.80
N GLY A 17 17.09 -4.38 1.96
CA GLY A 17 18.20 -3.93 2.81
C GLY A 17 19.58 -4.16 2.18
N SER A 18 19.66 -4.94 1.10
CA SER A 18 20.85 -5.05 0.24
C SER A 18 21.07 -3.83 -0.67
N VAL A 19 20.09 -2.92 -0.75
CA VAL A 19 20.24 -1.65 -1.46
C VAL A 19 21.00 -0.69 -0.55
N VAL A 20 22.34 -0.74 -0.64
CA VAL A 20 23.33 0.06 0.13
C VAL A 20 23.10 1.59 0.06
N LEU A 21 22.16 2.05 -0.77
CA LEU A 21 21.88 3.46 -1.01
C LEU A 21 20.58 3.97 -0.36
N ALA A 22 19.68 3.11 0.13
CA ALA A 22 18.39 3.59 0.66
C ALA A 22 18.53 4.26 2.04
N ASP A 23 18.04 5.50 2.17
CA ASP A 23 18.01 6.23 3.46
C ASP A 23 17.01 5.60 4.43
N SER A 24 15.87 5.13 3.92
CA SER A 24 14.92 4.40 4.72
C SER A 24 14.06 3.41 3.93
N ILE A 25 13.75 2.29 4.58
CA ILE A 25 12.85 1.24 4.08
C ILE A 25 11.90 0.91 5.22
N ASP A 26 10.60 1.07 5.01
CA ASP A 26 9.57 0.72 5.97
C ASP A 26 8.62 -0.31 5.39
N VAL A 27 8.50 -1.46 6.06
CA VAL A 27 7.52 -2.48 5.74
C VAL A 27 6.48 -2.53 6.84
N SER A 28 5.22 -2.33 6.45
CA SER A 28 4.09 -2.23 7.36
C SER A 28 2.99 -3.21 6.98
N THR A 29 2.28 -3.71 7.97
CA THR A 29 1.07 -4.51 7.78
C THR A 29 -0.03 -4.02 8.71
N SER A 30 -1.28 -4.14 8.29
CA SER A 30 -2.45 -3.94 9.14
C SER A 30 -3.11 -5.26 9.52
N PHE A 31 -4.00 -5.21 10.52
CA PHE A 31 -4.86 -6.35 10.89
C PHE A 31 -5.91 -6.71 9.82
N HIS A 32 -6.11 -5.84 8.82
CA HIS A 32 -7.13 -6.01 7.76
C HIS A 32 -6.50 -6.42 6.42
N GLU A 33 -5.40 -7.19 6.46
CA GLU A 33 -4.66 -7.69 5.29
C GLU A 33 -4.20 -6.58 4.32
N HIS A 34 -3.90 -5.39 4.87
CA HIS A 34 -3.28 -4.32 4.11
C HIS A 34 -1.77 -4.36 4.34
N HIS A 35 -1.01 -4.65 3.30
CA HIS A 35 0.45 -4.64 3.30
C HIS A 35 0.94 -3.38 2.61
N ILE A 36 1.88 -2.68 3.23
CA ILE A 36 2.46 -1.42 2.73
C ILE A 36 3.98 -1.54 2.76
N LEU A 37 4.62 -1.32 1.63
CA LEU A 37 6.06 -1.10 1.51
C LEU A 37 6.29 0.36 1.15
N GLU A 38 7.09 1.04 1.96
CA GLU A 38 7.54 2.40 1.70
C GLU A 38 9.07 2.39 1.61
N VAL A 39 9.60 3.00 0.56
CA VAL A 39 11.04 3.16 0.36
C VAL A 39 11.29 4.62 0.04
N GLU A 40 12.23 5.20 0.78
CA GLU A 40 12.74 6.55 0.54
C GLU A 40 14.26 6.46 0.34
N LEU A 41 14.73 6.99 -0.79
CA LEU A 41 16.11 6.84 -1.27
C LEU A 41 16.67 8.20 -1.63
N THR A 42 17.78 8.61 -1.01
CA THR A 42 18.56 9.77 -1.48
C THR A 42 19.76 9.24 -2.28
N PRO A 43 19.85 9.51 -3.59
CA PRO A 43 20.88 8.91 -4.45
C PRO A 43 22.32 9.27 -4.07
N ASP A 44 22.52 10.42 -3.43
CA ASP A 44 23.80 10.95 -2.98
C ASP A 44 23.58 11.66 -1.63
N PRO A 45 24.39 11.41 -0.58
CA PRO A 45 24.27 12.11 0.71
C PRO A 45 24.30 13.64 0.62
N SER A 46 24.86 14.20 -0.44
CA SER A 46 24.92 15.64 -0.71
C SER A 46 23.75 16.18 -1.54
N SER A 47 22.86 15.29 -2.00
CA SER A 47 21.69 15.64 -2.81
C SER A 47 20.47 15.88 -1.93
N ASP A 48 19.73 16.94 -2.25
CA ASP A 48 18.40 17.18 -1.69
C ASP A 48 17.30 16.42 -2.46
N VAL A 49 17.64 15.71 -3.53
CA VAL A 49 16.67 14.93 -4.32
C VAL A 49 16.44 13.58 -3.67
N VAL A 50 15.17 13.23 -3.50
CA VAL A 50 14.72 11.98 -2.89
C VAL A 50 13.83 11.20 -3.86
N PHE A 51 14.03 9.91 -3.95
CA PHE A 51 13.15 8.98 -4.64
C PHE A 51 12.21 8.30 -3.64
N ILE A 52 10.92 8.24 -3.97
CA ILE A 52 9.88 7.69 -3.11
C ILE A 52 9.16 6.59 -3.87
N LEU A 53 9.10 5.41 -3.26
CA LEU A 53 8.24 4.30 -3.68
C LEU A 53 7.26 3.99 -2.55
N ASN A 54 5.98 3.94 -2.87
CA ASN A 54 4.96 3.40 -1.99
C ASN A 54 4.20 2.29 -2.73
N TYR A 55 4.20 1.10 -2.16
CA TYR A 55 3.45 -0.05 -2.64
C TYR A 55 2.45 -0.48 -1.57
N GLY A 56 1.18 -0.51 -1.92
CA GLY A 56 0.08 -0.99 -1.09
C GLY A 56 -0.62 -2.17 -1.74
N ALA A 57 -0.91 -3.21 -0.96
CA ALA A 57 -1.66 -4.37 -1.41
C ALA A 57 -2.69 -4.79 -0.35
N LYS A 58 -3.91 -5.10 -0.79
CA LYS A 58 -4.99 -5.62 0.06
C LYS A 58 -5.61 -6.85 -0.57
N THR A 59 -5.61 -7.97 0.15
CA THR A 59 -6.03 -9.28 -0.37
C THR A 59 -7.41 -9.74 0.06
N LYS A 60 -8.06 -9.00 0.97
CA LYS A 60 -9.36 -9.39 1.49
C LYS A 60 -10.44 -9.29 0.41
N SER A 61 -11.08 -10.42 0.09
CA SER A 61 -12.27 -10.43 -0.76
C SER A 61 -13.51 -9.95 0.00
N THR A 62 -14.40 -9.24 -0.69
CA THR A 62 -15.66 -8.76 -0.11
C THR A 62 -16.74 -8.79 -1.17
N ILE A 63 -17.91 -9.35 -0.84
CA ILE A 63 -19.10 -9.24 -1.69
C ILE A 63 -19.57 -7.80 -1.63
N LEU A 64 -19.55 -7.12 -2.79
CA LEU A 64 -20.02 -5.74 -2.91
C LEU A 64 -21.53 -5.68 -3.10
N ASP A 65 -22.08 -6.66 -3.81
CA ASP A 65 -23.48 -6.70 -4.20
C ASP A 65 -23.89 -8.11 -4.65
N GLY A 66 -25.19 -8.39 -4.65
CA GLY A 66 -25.78 -9.65 -5.06
C GLY A 66 -25.87 -10.69 -3.94
N GLU A 67 -26.07 -11.94 -4.35
CA GLU A 67 -26.37 -13.06 -3.45
C GLU A 67 -25.12 -13.63 -2.79
N GLU A 68 -25.26 -14.20 -1.59
CA GLU A 68 -24.17 -14.94 -0.92
C GLU A 68 -23.85 -16.26 -1.64
N GLU A 69 -24.89 -16.92 -2.18
CA GLU A 69 -24.78 -18.17 -2.93
C GLU A 69 -25.51 -18.07 -4.28
N LEU A 70 -24.93 -18.68 -5.31
CA LEU A 70 -25.42 -18.66 -6.69
C LEU A 70 -26.11 -20.00 -7.01
N VAL A 71 -27.42 -20.09 -6.81
CA VAL A 71 -28.18 -21.36 -6.91
C VAL A 71 -29.23 -21.37 -8.01
N SER A 72 -29.68 -20.19 -8.45
CA SER A 72 -30.77 -20.00 -9.40
C SER A 72 -30.35 -19.21 -10.63
N LEU A 73 -31.12 -19.34 -11.71
CA LEU A 73 -30.93 -18.56 -12.93
C LEU A 73 -31.13 -17.07 -12.64
N GLY A 74 -30.17 -16.23 -13.04
CA GLY A 74 -30.22 -14.79 -12.82
C GLY A 74 -29.61 -14.35 -11.48
N ASP A 75 -29.25 -15.29 -10.60
CA ASP A 75 -28.45 -14.96 -9.42
C ASP A 75 -27.11 -14.39 -9.89
N PHE A 76 -26.70 -13.29 -9.26
CA PHE A 76 -25.41 -12.68 -9.50
C PHE A 76 -24.74 -12.33 -8.19
N GLN A 77 -23.42 -12.25 -8.23
CA GLN A 77 -22.58 -11.85 -7.11
C GLN A 77 -21.44 -11.00 -7.65
N VAL A 78 -21.25 -9.81 -7.09
CA VAL A 78 -20.12 -8.93 -7.41
C VAL A 78 -19.11 -9.03 -6.27
N VAL A 79 -17.92 -9.55 -6.56
CA VAL A 79 -16.86 -9.74 -5.58
C VAL A 79 -15.73 -8.76 -5.86
N GLU A 80 -15.42 -7.93 -4.87
CA GLU A 80 -14.16 -7.20 -4.82
C GLU A 80 -13.09 -8.14 -4.31
N GLY A 81 -12.06 -8.36 -5.13
CA GLY A 81 -10.93 -9.22 -4.78
C GLY A 81 -9.74 -8.41 -4.30
N HIS A 82 -8.67 -8.47 -5.07
CA HIS A 82 -7.41 -7.83 -4.73
C HIS A 82 -7.37 -6.35 -5.11
N LYS A 83 -6.78 -5.52 -4.24
CA LYS A 83 -6.47 -4.12 -4.53
C LYS A 83 -4.99 -3.87 -4.43
N ASN A 84 -4.45 -3.16 -5.41
CA ASN A 84 -3.05 -2.76 -5.43
C ASN A 84 -2.90 -1.28 -5.76
N SER A 85 -1.92 -0.65 -5.12
CA SER A 85 -1.51 0.74 -5.33
C SER A 85 0.01 0.77 -5.44
N VAL A 86 0.53 1.42 -6.47
CA VAL A 86 1.96 1.67 -6.64
C VAL A 86 2.16 3.15 -6.95
N LEU A 87 3.01 3.82 -6.18
CA LEU A 87 3.41 5.20 -6.35
C LEU A 87 4.92 5.25 -6.55
N LEU A 88 5.37 5.97 -7.59
CA LEU A 88 6.76 6.30 -7.84
C LEU A 88 6.86 7.82 -7.94
N ALA A 89 7.71 8.44 -7.12
CA ALA A 89 7.82 9.89 -7.07
C ALA A 89 9.27 10.36 -6.86
N LEU A 90 9.51 11.61 -7.25
CA LEU A 90 10.70 12.37 -6.93
C LEU A 90 10.32 13.55 -6.06
N GLY A 91 11.07 13.75 -4.98
CA GLY A 91 10.87 14.81 -4.00
C GLY A 91 12.13 15.64 -3.78
N LEU A 92 11.93 16.76 -3.13
CA LEU A 92 12.99 17.66 -2.67
C LEU A 92 12.96 17.71 -1.16
N LYS A 93 14.00 17.18 -0.52
CA LYS A 93 14.18 17.18 0.91
C LYS A 93 14.40 18.62 1.39
N THR A 94 13.58 19.04 2.34
CA THR A 94 13.89 20.20 3.18
C THR A 94 14.11 19.72 4.61
N THR A 95 14.33 20.64 5.55
CA THR A 95 14.60 20.30 6.95
C THR A 95 13.54 19.40 7.59
N ILE A 96 12.26 19.64 7.30
CA ILE A 96 11.13 18.91 7.93
C ILE A 96 10.17 18.34 6.88
N VAL A 97 10.15 18.92 5.68
CA VAL A 97 9.10 18.70 4.69
C VAL A 97 9.73 18.26 3.38
N THR A 98 9.20 17.21 2.75
CA THR A 98 9.65 16.73 1.45
C THR A 98 8.46 16.78 0.49
N PRO A 99 8.22 17.90 -0.23
CA PRO A 99 7.28 17.91 -1.34
C PRO A 99 7.77 16.99 -2.47
N TRP A 100 6.84 16.34 -3.15
CA TRP A 100 7.15 15.42 -4.24
C TRP A 100 6.06 15.39 -5.31
N VAL A 101 6.48 14.99 -6.51
CA VAL A 101 5.61 14.73 -7.67
C VAL A 101 5.99 13.40 -8.31
N GLY A 102 5.01 12.71 -8.88
CA GLY A 102 5.21 11.38 -9.39
C GLY A 102 4.03 10.83 -10.17
N VAL A 103 4.03 9.51 -10.32
CA VAL A 103 2.97 8.77 -10.98
C VAL A 103 2.51 7.67 -10.03
N ALA A 104 1.20 7.50 -9.94
CA ALA A 104 0.61 6.37 -9.23
C ALA A 104 -0.28 5.55 -10.15
N LYS A 105 -0.25 4.24 -9.94
CA LYS A 105 -1.09 3.24 -10.57
C LYS A 105 -1.90 2.52 -9.49
N GLN A 106 -3.21 2.50 -9.67
CA GLN A 106 -4.18 2.00 -8.71
C GLN A 106 -5.11 1.01 -9.40
N ALA A 107 -5.06 -0.26 -8.98
CA ALA A 107 -5.82 -1.35 -9.56
C ALA A 107 -6.78 -1.97 -8.54
N ASN A 108 -8.04 -2.16 -8.94
CA ASN A 108 -9.06 -2.83 -8.15
C ASN A 108 -9.62 -4.00 -8.94
N GLN A 109 -9.47 -5.21 -8.41
CA GLN A 109 -10.03 -6.40 -9.01
C GLN A 109 -11.49 -6.54 -8.61
N ILE A 110 -12.39 -6.53 -9.60
CA ILE A 110 -13.82 -6.75 -9.38
C ILE A 110 -14.27 -7.81 -10.36
N ILE A 111 -14.83 -8.89 -9.84
CA ILE A 111 -15.35 -9.98 -10.65
C ILE A 111 -16.84 -10.08 -10.41
N ARG A 112 -17.62 -10.07 -11.49
CA ARG A 112 -19.04 -10.41 -11.45
C ARG A 112 -19.20 -11.87 -11.84
N TYR A 113 -19.84 -12.62 -10.96
CA TYR A 113 -20.33 -13.96 -11.23
C TYR A 113 -21.82 -13.89 -11.48
N GLU A 114 -22.28 -14.59 -12.51
CA GLU A 114 -23.70 -14.66 -12.85
C GLU A 114 -24.07 -16.07 -13.29
N MET A 115 -25.21 -16.56 -12.80
CA MET A 115 -25.75 -17.85 -13.22
C MET A 115 -26.56 -17.65 -14.49
N GLU A 116 -26.01 -18.15 -15.60
CA GLU A 116 -26.68 -18.15 -16.89
C GLU A 116 -27.08 -19.58 -17.28
N ARG A 117 -28.19 -19.70 -18.03
CA ARG A 117 -28.58 -20.97 -18.64
C ARG A 117 -27.78 -21.13 -19.93
N LYS A 118 -26.94 -22.15 -19.98
CA LYS A 118 -26.27 -22.59 -21.21
C LYS A 118 -26.82 -23.96 -21.58
N GLU A 119 -27.56 -24.00 -22.68
CA GLU A 119 -28.33 -25.17 -23.10
C GLU A 119 -29.34 -25.58 -22.00
N SER A 120 -29.16 -26.76 -21.40
CA SER A 120 -29.97 -27.30 -20.31
C SER A 120 -29.33 -27.16 -18.92
N ASN A 121 -28.09 -26.65 -18.84
CA ASN A 121 -27.35 -26.55 -17.59
C ASN A 121 -27.26 -25.11 -17.09
N LEU A 122 -27.26 -24.96 -15.77
CA LEU A 122 -26.88 -23.72 -15.10
C LEU A 122 -25.35 -23.64 -15.06
N VAL A 123 -24.80 -22.56 -15.62
CA VAL A 123 -23.36 -22.34 -15.68
C VAL A 123 -23.04 -20.99 -15.05
N ARG A 124 -22.02 -20.98 -14.19
CA ARG A 124 -21.46 -19.76 -13.63
C ARG A 124 -20.60 -19.08 -14.70
N LYS A 125 -21.01 -17.89 -15.13
CA LYS A 125 -20.24 -17.02 -16.00
C LYS A 125 -19.46 -16.02 -15.17
N GLU A 126 -18.24 -15.77 -15.60
CA GLU A 126 -17.36 -14.77 -15.01
C GLU A 126 -17.24 -13.59 -15.96
N SER A 127 -17.42 -12.38 -15.42
CA SER A 127 -17.18 -11.12 -16.14
C SER A 127 -16.23 -10.26 -15.32
N ASP A 128 -15.12 -9.86 -15.95
CA ASP A 128 -14.11 -9.01 -15.33
C ASP A 128 -14.56 -7.53 -15.41
N LEU A 129 -14.78 -6.94 -14.23
CA LEU A 129 -15.11 -5.53 -14.04
C LEU A 129 -13.95 -4.77 -13.40
N SER A 130 -12.75 -5.35 -13.41
CA SER A 130 -11.57 -4.77 -12.80
C SER A 130 -11.23 -3.42 -13.40
N THR A 131 -10.80 -2.50 -12.55
CA THR A 131 -10.40 -1.16 -12.96
C THR A 131 -8.93 -0.95 -12.67
N THR A 132 -8.25 -0.26 -13.58
CA THR A 132 -6.89 0.21 -13.38
C THR A 132 -6.82 1.67 -13.78
N LYS A 133 -6.29 2.51 -12.89
CA LYS A 133 -6.11 3.94 -13.14
C LYS A 133 -4.66 4.32 -12.89
N THR A 134 -4.03 4.90 -13.90
CA THR A 134 -2.71 5.50 -13.80
C THR A 134 -2.87 7.00 -13.97
N ALA A 135 -2.33 7.79 -13.05
CA ALA A 135 -2.38 9.25 -13.15
C ALA A 135 -1.20 9.89 -12.39
N PRO A 136 -0.91 11.18 -12.65
CA PRO A 136 0.00 11.94 -11.82
C PRO A 136 -0.44 11.93 -10.35
N ALA A 137 0.55 11.90 -9.47
CA ALA A 137 0.39 12.00 -8.03
C ALA A 137 1.35 13.06 -7.49
N PHE A 138 0.93 13.73 -6.42
CA PHE A 138 1.76 14.73 -5.77
C PHE A 138 1.39 14.79 -4.29
N GLY A 139 2.36 15.13 -3.47
CA GLY A 139 2.17 15.10 -2.04
C GLY A 139 3.35 15.67 -1.30
N VAL A 140 3.27 15.50 0.01
CA VAL A 140 4.24 16.01 0.95
C VAL A 140 4.46 14.96 2.03
N ASN A 141 5.74 14.61 2.26
CA ASN A 141 6.16 13.90 3.45
C ASN A 141 6.61 14.90 4.51
N ILE A 142 6.34 14.62 5.77
CA ILE A 142 6.75 15.39 6.94
C ILE A 142 7.54 14.44 7.83
N LYS A 143 8.76 14.82 8.17
CA LYS A 143 9.66 14.02 9.01
C LYS A 143 10.18 14.88 10.15
N ARG A 144 10.09 14.35 11.38
CA ARG A 144 10.70 14.97 12.56
C ARG A 144 11.42 13.91 13.39
N GLU A 145 12.71 14.10 13.60
CA GLU A 145 13.54 13.24 14.43
C GLU A 145 13.76 13.87 15.81
N MET A 146 13.63 13.07 16.86
CA MET A 146 13.73 13.47 18.26
C MET A 146 14.46 12.36 19.03
N GLY A 147 15.79 12.33 18.91
CA GLY A 147 16.59 11.22 19.44
C GLY A 147 16.24 9.91 18.74
N SER A 148 15.90 8.88 19.51
CA SER A 148 15.47 7.58 18.97
C SER A 148 14.05 7.58 18.40
N ILE A 149 13.27 8.66 18.54
CA ILE A 149 11.89 8.72 18.04
C ILE A 149 11.86 9.48 16.72
N ILE A 150 11.19 8.91 15.72
CA ILE A 150 10.97 9.52 14.41
C ILE A 150 9.47 9.62 14.17
N ILE A 151 8.97 10.81 13.88
CA ILE A 151 7.58 11.03 13.48
C ILE A 151 7.56 11.24 11.97
N LEU A 152 6.77 10.43 11.27
CA LEU A 152 6.54 10.53 9.84
C LEU A 152 5.07 10.79 9.55
N GLY A 153 4.80 11.63 8.56
CA GLY A 153 3.47 11.81 8.01
C GLY A 153 3.53 12.04 6.51
N THR A 154 2.53 11.58 5.79
CA THR A 154 2.36 11.80 4.35
C THR A 154 0.96 12.29 4.09
N ILE A 155 0.81 13.27 3.20
CA ILE A 155 -0.47 13.61 2.59
C ILE A 155 -0.27 13.79 1.09
N ALA A 156 -1.12 13.16 0.29
CA ALA A 156 -0.96 13.14 -1.15
C ALA A 156 -2.27 13.01 -1.92
N LYS A 157 -2.30 13.61 -3.11
CA LYS A 157 -3.30 13.34 -4.14
C LYS A 157 -2.86 12.15 -4.98
N VAL A 158 -3.71 11.14 -5.09
CA VAL A 158 -3.50 9.91 -5.88
C VAL A 158 -4.68 9.69 -6.85
N PRO A 159 -4.59 8.80 -7.86
CA PRO A 159 -5.57 8.70 -8.94
C PRO A 159 -7.03 8.54 -8.49
N GLN A 160 -7.28 7.75 -7.44
CA GLN A 160 -8.60 7.46 -6.90
C GLN A 160 -8.92 8.25 -5.62
N GLY A 161 -8.15 9.29 -5.28
CA GLY A 161 -8.48 10.15 -4.14
C GLY A 161 -7.26 10.70 -3.43
N ILE A 162 -7.17 10.43 -2.13
CA ILE A 162 -6.14 10.90 -1.21
C ILE A 162 -5.47 9.71 -0.54
N LEU A 163 -4.16 9.81 -0.36
CA LEU A 163 -3.36 8.97 0.51
C LEU A 163 -2.89 9.83 1.69
N ALA A 164 -3.11 9.36 2.90
CA ALA A 164 -2.63 9.98 4.12
C ALA A 164 -2.09 8.92 5.07
N ASN A 165 -0.87 9.10 5.58
CA ASN A 165 -0.30 8.23 6.59
C ASN A 165 0.30 9.06 7.72
N THR A 166 0.35 8.46 8.91
CA THR A 166 1.08 9.00 10.05
C THR A 166 1.67 7.83 10.83
N LYS A 167 2.94 7.93 11.22
CA LYS A 167 3.67 6.87 11.92
C LYS A 167 4.60 7.48 12.96
N VAL A 168 4.73 6.77 14.08
CA VAL A 168 5.78 6.98 15.05
C VAL A 168 6.71 5.77 14.96
N LYS A 169 7.97 6.01 14.66
CA LYS A 169 9.04 5.02 14.62
C LYS A 169 9.92 5.17 15.85
N TYR A 170 10.35 4.04 16.39
CA TYR A 170 11.42 3.98 17.37
C TYR A 170 12.65 3.33 16.71
N SER A 171 13.76 4.05 16.72
CA SER A 171 15.05 3.63 16.17
C SER A 171 15.88 2.94 17.25
N PHE A 172 16.25 1.70 16.98
CA PHE A 172 17.24 0.96 17.75
C PHE A 172 18.59 1.14 17.07
N SER A 173 19.55 1.77 17.77
CA SER A 173 20.88 2.03 17.23
C SER A 173 21.47 0.78 16.55
N ASN A 174 21.75 0.89 15.25
CA ASN A 174 22.36 -0.12 14.38
C ASN A 174 21.54 -1.41 14.12
N LEU A 175 20.27 -1.50 14.55
CA LEU A 175 19.44 -2.70 14.36
C LEU A 175 18.22 -2.47 13.46
N GLY A 176 17.78 -1.21 13.32
CA GLY A 176 16.63 -0.83 12.52
C GLY A 176 15.58 -0.06 13.33
N THR A 177 14.36 -0.03 12.80
CA THR A 177 13.24 0.71 13.39
C THR A 177 12.03 -0.19 13.56
N ILE A 178 11.25 0.05 14.61
CA ILE A 178 9.88 -0.45 14.74
C ILE A 178 8.93 0.73 14.65
N HIS A 179 7.76 0.55 14.05
CA HIS A 179 6.79 1.64 13.94
C HIS A 179 5.36 1.19 14.12
N LEU A 180 4.56 2.13 14.60
CA LEU A 180 3.11 2.05 14.68
C LEU A 180 2.53 3.33 14.07
N GLY A 181 1.43 3.21 13.37
CA GLY A 181 0.81 4.34 12.71
C GLY A 181 -0.62 4.08 12.27
N TYR A 182 -1.14 5.05 11.53
CA TYR A 182 -2.43 4.99 10.88
C TYR A 182 -2.26 5.33 9.40
N SER A 183 -2.92 4.57 8.54
CA SER A 183 -2.94 4.80 7.10
C SER A 183 -4.38 4.94 6.62
N PHE A 184 -4.58 5.86 5.69
CA PHE A 184 -5.80 6.07 4.93
C PHE A 184 -5.41 6.18 3.46
N ASP A 185 -6.01 5.34 2.62
CA ASP A 185 -5.93 5.43 1.16
C ASP A 185 -7.36 5.30 0.63
N SER A 186 -7.79 6.23 -0.23
CA SER A 186 -9.17 6.24 -0.75
C SER A 186 -9.56 4.95 -1.48
N GLN A 187 -8.59 4.22 -2.02
CA GLN A 187 -8.79 2.94 -2.69
C GLN A 187 -8.63 1.75 -1.72
N MET A 188 -7.58 1.74 -0.89
CA MET A 188 -7.28 0.60 -0.01
C MET A 188 -8.12 0.59 1.29
N GLY A 189 -8.70 1.73 1.66
CA GLY A 189 -9.36 1.96 2.94
C GLY A 189 -8.39 2.48 4.00
N HIS A 190 -8.72 2.26 5.28
CA HIS A 190 -7.95 2.81 6.39
C HIS A 190 -7.72 1.82 7.52
N GLY A 191 -6.73 2.09 8.37
CA GLY A 191 -6.51 1.31 9.57
C GLY A 191 -5.18 1.56 10.26
N ILE A 192 -5.05 0.95 11.43
CA ILE A 192 -3.79 0.91 12.20
C ILE A 192 -2.80 0.01 11.45
N ILE A 193 -1.58 0.52 11.28
CA ILE A 193 -0.46 -0.19 10.67
C ILE A 193 0.66 -0.35 11.70
N GLY A 194 1.30 -1.51 11.70
CA GLY A 194 2.50 -1.77 12.49
C GLY A 194 3.55 -2.42 11.60
N GLY A 195 4.82 -2.18 11.89
CA GLY A 195 5.87 -2.67 11.02
C GLY A 195 7.28 -2.52 11.56
N LEU A 196 8.20 -2.93 10.70
CA LEU A 196 9.64 -2.83 10.91
C LEU A 196 10.23 -2.06 9.73
N GLY A 197 11.35 -1.42 9.96
CA GLY A 197 12.07 -0.72 8.92
C GLY A 197 13.55 -0.61 9.19
N LEU A 198 14.26 -0.05 8.22
CA LEU A 198 15.66 0.33 8.31
C LEU A 198 15.73 1.83 8.07
N SER A 199 16.62 2.50 8.79
CA SER A 199 16.91 3.92 8.60
C SER A 199 18.40 4.11 8.84
N TYR A 200 19.09 4.67 7.86
CA TYR A 200 20.55 4.79 7.82
C TYR A 200 21.00 6.24 7.99
#